data_AF-A0A061QXD3-F1
#
_entry.id   AF-A0A061QXD3-F1
#
_cell.length_a   1.000
_cell.length_b   1.000
_cell.length_c   1.000
_cell.angle_alpha   90.00
_cell.angle_beta   90.00
_cell.angle_gamma   90.00
#
_symmetry.space_group_name_H-M   'P 1'
#
loop_
_entity.id
_entity.type
_entity.pdbx_description
1 polymer ?
#
loop_
_entity_poly.entity_id
_entity_poly.type
_entity_poly.pdbx_seq_one_letter_code
_entity_poly.pdbx_strand_id
1 'polypeptide(L)'
;MTRGSQLVRENVFNPGELLDMWVYSSNSPQFREGDPDLRLLWHLEGVKLGEEPERSLSLLHPVNAALQNNGTAYLHAFFARSGMPHLPSDE
;
A
#
# COMPACT_ATOMS: atom_id res chain seq x y z
N MET A 1 31.74 -10.01 -14.30
CA MET A 1 30.87 -10.99 -13.60
C MET A 1 29.71 -10.24 -13.00
N THR A 2 28.58 -10.18 -13.71
CA THR A 2 27.39 -9.47 -13.27
C THR A 2 26.68 -10.32 -12.22
N ARG A 3 26.71 -9.91 -10.96
CA ARG A 3 25.90 -10.54 -9.89
C ARG A 3 24.45 -10.29 -10.24
N GLY A 4 23.76 -11.31 -10.76
CA GLY A 4 22.31 -11.31 -10.86
C GLY A 4 21.75 -11.06 -9.47
N SER A 5 20.96 -9.99 -9.32
CA SER A 5 20.21 -9.70 -8.12
C SER A 5 19.26 -10.86 -7.86
N GLN A 6 19.64 -11.74 -6.94
CA GLN A 6 18.78 -12.78 -6.42
C GLN A 6 17.59 -12.09 -5.77
N LEU A 7 16.42 -12.20 -6.40
CA LEU A 7 15.15 -11.74 -5.84
C LEU A 7 15.01 -12.38 -4.45
N VAL A 8 15.10 -11.57 -3.40
CA VAL A 8 14.84 -12.01 -2.03
C VAL A 8 13.37 -12.41 -1.98
N ARG A 9 13.10 -13.71 -1.99
CA ARG A 9 11.75 -14.31 -1.86
C ARG A 9 11.33 -14.47 -0.39
N GLU A 10 11.95 -13.71 0.49
CA GLU A 10 11.72 -13.79 1.93
C GLU A 10 11.01 -12.52 2.38
N ASN A 11 10.15 -12.66 3.39
CA ASN A 11 9.54 -11.50 4.03
C ASN A 11 10.66 -10.59 4.55
N VAL A 12 10.69 -9.34 4.08
CA VAL A 12 11.71 -8.35 4.46
C VAL A 12 11.49 -7.78 5.86
N PHE A 13 10.38 -8.12 6.51
CA PHE A 13 10.01 -7.73 7.86
C PHE A 13 10.13 -8.91 8.83
N ASN A 14 10.63 -8.65 10.03
CA ASN A 14 10.70 -9.65 11.09
C ASN A 14 9.43 -9.62 11.96
N PRO A 15 9.01 -10.77 12.53
CA PRO A 15 7.97 -10.79 13.55
C PRO A 15 8.30 -9.83 14.69
N GLY A 16 7.30 -9.09 15.16
CA GLY A 16 7.46 -8.10 16.22
C GLY A 16 8.02 -6.74 15.78
N GLU A 17 8.41 -6.56 14.51
CA GLU A 17 8.73 -5.23 13.97
C GLU A 17 7.48 -4.34 13.95
N LEU A 18 7.66 -3.05 14.27
CA LEU A 18 6.63 -2.03 14.10
C LEU A 18 6.61 -1.58 12.65
N LEU A 19 5.44 -1.69 12.03
CA LEU A 19 5.20 -1.32 10.64
C LEU A 19 4.13 -0.24 10.55
N ASP A 20 4.30 0.63 9.58
CA ASP A 20 3.25 1.53 9.12
C ASP A 20 2.68 0.97 7.81
N MET A 21 1.37 1.10 7.61
CA MET A 21 0.64 0.58 6.46
C MET A 21 -0.24 1.67 5.87
N TRP A 22 -0.19 1.81 4.54
CA TRP A 22 -1.06 2.69 3.77
C TRP A 22 -1.83 1.87 2.74
N VAL A 23 -3.14 2.11 2.63
CA VAL A 23 -3.99 1.55 1.59
C VAL A 23 -4.57 2.68 0.76
N TYR A 24 -4.21 2.71 -0.51
CA TYR A 24 -4.72 3.65 -1.50
C TYR A 24 -5.70 2.98 -2.46
N SER A 25 -6.61 3.76 -3.04
CA SER A 25 -7.43 3.34 -4.16
C SER A 25 -7.17 4.20 -5.40
N SER A 26 -7.32 3.62 -6.58
CA SER A 26 -7.23 4.31 -7.87
C SER A 26 -7.97 3.55 -8.97
N ASN A 27 -8.14 4.16 -10.14
CA ASN A 27 -8.65 3.48 -11.34
C ASN A 27 -7.52 2.96 -12.25
N SER A 28 -6.26 3.08 -11.81
CA SER A 28 -5.07 2.66 -12.52
C SER A 28 -4.45 1.43 -11.85
N PRO A 29 -4.04 0.41 -12.62
CA PRO A 29 -3.28 -0.72 -12.07
C PRO A 29 -1.91 -0.30 -11.54
N GLN A 30 -1.39 0.84 -11.98
CA GLN A 30 -0.10 1.37 -11.56
C GLN A 30 -0.32 2.50 -10.57
N PHE A 31 0.32 2.42 -9.40
CA PHE A 31 0.41 3.54 -8.49
C PHE A 31 1.25 4.64 -9.10
N ARG A 32 0.73 5.87 -9.10
CA ARG A 32 1.45 7.07 -9.54
C ARG A 32 1.12 8.20 -8.58
N GLU A 33 2.15 8.76 -7.95
CA GLU A 33 1.99 9.95 -7.14
C GLU A 33 1.46 11.09 -8.01
N GLY A 34 0.41 11.77 -7.54
CA GLY A 34 -0.27 12.82 -8.30
C GLY A 34 -1.36 12.35 -9.28
N ASP A 35 -1.66 11.05 -9.37
CA ASP A 35 -2.85 10.58 -10.09
C ASP A 35 -4.11 11.20 -9.44
N PRO A 36 -4.97 11.91 -10.20
CA PRO A 36 -6.15 12.59 -9.66
C PRO A 36 -7.20 11.64 -9.06
N ASP A 37 -7.18 10.36 -9.46
CA ASP A 37 -8.06 9.33 -8.91
C ASP A 37 -7.44 8.61 -7.69
N LEU A 38 -6.19 8.90 -7.34
CA LEU A 38 -5.52 8.29 -6.19
C LEU A 38 -6.05 8.87 -4.88
N ARG A 39 -6.48 7.98 -3.97
CA ARG A 39 -7.04 8.36 -2.66
C ARG A 39 -6.53 7.45 -1.57
N LEU A 40 -5.99 8.04 -0.50
CA LEU A 40 -5.66 7.31 0.73
C LEU A 40 -6.97 6.88 1.42
N LEU A 41 -7.16 5.57 1.57
CA LEU A 41 -8.33 4.99 2.23
C LEU A 41 -8.05 4.64 3.69
N TRP A 42 -6.85 4.16 3.99
CA TRP A 42 -6.50 3.72 5.33
C TRP A 42 -5.02 3.92 5.62
N HIS A 43 -4.73 4.39 6.82
CA HIS A 43 -3.39 4.51 7.35
C HIS A 43 -3.36 3.92 8.76
N LEU A 44 -2.44 3.00 9.01
CA LEU A 44 -2.14 2.46 10.33
C LEU A 44 -0.67 2.70 10.65
N GLU A 45 -0.39 3.25 11.82
CA GLU A 45 0.98 3.46 12.31
C GLU A 45 1.30 2.49 13.45
N GLY A 46 2.55 2.06 13.53
CA GLY A 46 3.08 1.31 14.68
C GLY A 46 2.43 -0.05 14.90
N VAL A 47 2.03 -0.74 13.83
CA VAL A 47 1.44 -2.08 13.88
C VAL A 47 2.54 -3.12 14.10
N LYS A 48 2.46 -3.86 15.19
CA LYS A 48 3.42 -4.93 15.49
C LYS A 48 3.13 -6.20 14.67
N LEU A 49 4.03 -6.55 13.76
CA LEU A 49 3.82 -7.67 12.83
C LEU A 49 3.66 -9.00 13.58
N GLY A 50 2.51 -9.66 13.39
CA GLY A 50 2.21 -10.99 13.95
C GLY A 50 1.70 -11.00 15.40
N GLU A 51 1.61 -9.84 16.05
CA GLU A 51 1.12 -9.72 17.43
C GLU A 51 -0.15 -8.88 17.55
N GLU A 52 -0.45 -8.06 16.54
CA GLU A 52 -1.64 -7.22 16.55
C GLU A 52 -2.93 -8.03 16.30
N PRO A 53 -4.05 -7.69 16.98
CA PRO A 53 -5.34 -8.26 16.68
C PRO A 53 -5.79 -7.88 15.27
N GLU A 54 -6.68 -8.68 14.69
CA GLU A 54 -7.28 -8.37 13.39
C GLU A 54 -7.94 -6.99 13.41
N ARG A 55 -7.61 -6.16 12.42
CA ARG A 55 -8.25 -4.85 12.20
C ARG A 55 -8.95 -4.88 10.86
N SER A 56 -10.18 -4.37 10.84
CA SER A 56 -11.03 -4.36 9.65
C SER A 56 -11.63 -2.98 9.44
N LEU A 57 -11.58 -2.49 8.20
CA LEU A 57 -12.17 -1.22 7.80
C LEU A 57 -13.24 -1.48 6.72
N SER A 58 -14.45 -0.98 6.96
CA SER A 58 -15.53 -0.95 5.97
C SER A 58 -15.71 0.47 5.48
N LEU A 59 -15.66 0.69 4.16
CA LEU A 59 -15.78 2.00 3.54
C LEU A 59 -16.64 1.93 2.28
N LEU A 60 -17.35 3.01 2.00
CA LEU A 60 -18.08 3.19 0.75
C LEU A 60 -17.14 3.82 -0.26
N HIS A 61 -16.81 3.08 -1.32
CA HIS A 61 -15.96 3.60 -2.39
C HIS A 61 -16.82 4.34 -3.43
N PRO A 62 -16.57 5.65 -3.68
CA PRO A 62 -17.34 6.40 -4.65
C PRO A 62 -17.01 5.95 -6.08
N VAL A 63 -18.00 5.37 -6.75
CA VAL A 63 -17.89 4.90 -8.14
C VAL A 63 -18.03 6.09 -9.08
N ASN A 64 -16.95 6.46 -9.78
CA ASN A 64 -17.00 7.51 -10.82
C ASN A 64 -17.51 6.93 -12.16
N ALA A 65 -17.74 7.80 -13.15
CA ALA A 65 -18.26 7.38 -14.46
C ALA A 65 -17.32 6.36 -15.15
N ALA A 66 -16.01 6.44 -14.95
CA ALA A 66 -15.07 5.47 -15.49
C ALA A 66 -15.30 4.08 -14.88
N LEU A 67 -15.50 4.02 -13.55
CA LEU A 67 -15.76 2.77 -12.84
C LEU A 67 -17.15 2.17 -13.18
N GLN A 68 -18.17 3.01 -13.40
CA GLN A 68 -19.50 2.57 -13.84
C GLN A 68 -19.51 1.94 -15.24
N ASN A 69 -18.62 2.37 -16.13
CA ASN A 69 -18.56 1.92 -17.53
C ASN A 69 -17.57 0.75 -17.72
N ASN A 70 -17.70 -0.30 -16.90
CA ASN A 70 -16.80 -1.46 -16.87
C ASN A 70 -15.35 -1.13 -16.47
N GLY A 71 -15.14 -0.07 -15.69
CA GLY A 71 -13.83 0.23 -15.12
C GLY A 71 -13.45 -0.76 -14.03
N THR A 72 -12.18 -0.76 -13.66
CA THR A 72 -11.64 -1.55 -12.54
C THR A 72 -11.09 -0.62 -11.48
N ALA A 73 -11.44 -0.89 -10.22
CA ALA A 73 -10.83 -0.22 -9.07
C ALA A 73 -9.65 -1.06 -8.56
N TYR A 74 -8.55 -0.39 -8.25
CA TYR A 74 -7.34 -1.01 -7.73
C TYR A 74 -7.07 -0.51 -6.33
N LEU A 75 -6.70 -1.43 -5.44
CA LEU A 75 -6.18 -1.12 -4.12
C LEU A 75 -4.67 -1.33 -4.12
N HIS A 76 -3.93 -0.34 -3.59
CA HIS A 76 -2.49 -0.37 -3.45
C HIS A 76 -2.16 -0.37 -1.96
N ALA A 77 -1.50 -1.42 -1.48
CA ALA A 77 -1.07 -1.53 -0.09
C ALA A 77 0.45 -1.39 0.01
N PHE A 78 0.89 -0.45 0.85
CA PHE A 78 2.30 -0.20 1.13
C PHE A 78 2.58 -0.49 2.59
N PHE A 79 3.72 -1.11 2.85
CA PHE A 79 4.22 -1.41 4.18
C PHE A 79 5.62 -0.84 4.31
N ALA A 80 5.88 -0.13 5.39
CA ALA A 80 7.21 0.35 5.74
C ALA A 80 7.50 0.06 7.22
N ARG A 81 8.78 0.04 7.59
CA ARG A 81 9.14 0.09 9.02
C ARG A 81 8.63 1.40 9.60
N SER A 82 8.11 1.36 10.81
CA SER A 82 7.43 2.52 11.39
C SER A 82 8.36 3.74 11.48
N GLY A 83 7.85 4.89 11.05
CA GLY A 83 8.60 6.14 10.94
C GLY A 83 9.41 6.31 9.65
N MET A 84 9.41 5.34 8.74
CA MET A 84 9.94 5.52 7.38
C MET A 84 8.86 6.13 6.47
N PRO A 85 9.25 7.02 5.53
CA PRO A 85 8.29 7.56 4.57
C PRO A 85 7.74 6.44 3.66
N HIS A 86 6.43 6.51 3.37
CA HIS A 86 5.73 5.53 2.52
C HIS A 86 5.91 5.79 1.03
N LEU A 87 6.24 7.02 0.67
CA LEU A 87 6.61 7.41 -0.67
C LEU A 87 8.12 7.59 -0.69
N PRO A 88 8.84 6.98 -1.66
CA PRO A 88 10.19 7.42 -1.93
C PRO A 88 10.07 8.89 -2.30
N SER A 89 10.66 9.77 -1.51
CA SER A 89 10.82 11.16 -1.92
C SER A 89 11.47 11.16 -3.30
N ASP A 90 10.89 11.90 -4.25
CA ASP A 90 11.52 12.20 -5.52
C ASP A 90 12.96 12.71 -5.25
N GLU A 91 13.96 11.86 -5.48
CA GLU A 91 15.36 12.28 -5.68
C GLU A 91 15.61 12.56 -7.16
#